data_AF-A0A4S4KFS5-F1
#
_entry.id   AF-A0A4S4KFS5-F1
#
_cell.length_a   1.000
_cell.length_b   1.000
_cell.length_c   1.000
_cell.angle_alpha   90.00
_cell.angle_beta   90.00
_cell.angle_gamma   90.00
#
_symmetry.space_group_name_H-M   'P 1'
#
loop_
_entity.id
_entity.type
_entity.pdbx_description
1 polymer ?
#
loop_
_entity_poly.entity_id
_entity_poly.type
_entity_poly.pdbx_seq_one_letter_code
_entity_poly.pdbx_strand_id
1 'polypeptide(L)'
;MLSKFALITILALDFALWAGSTVISRRGVSIPLRKNLPPTNTTVSLSKRDRNHAQDLLTQELRRSDHGIGKRDTSEVTVDNGILQYTVDVDIGTPPTTFLDNLGPSQVPFSIAIPPNTVDPGTSGTLVFGPPDESLFTGTIDFVPITTTAPSSQFWGIDASISYGSTVLTATTAGIIDTQVNLIMLATDIYQEYVAATGAVFNERVGMLTSVRPNDLQSLFFTIGSVTYEVTFDAQVWPLSLNLEINGEDDVFYLVIADSGQPSGSGTDFILGTAFLERFLVAFDDTDSTIGFATTPYTDVVVNSARDRDD
;
A
#
# COMPACT_ATOMS: atom_id res chain seq x y z
N MET A 1 12.56 69.12 53.22
CA MET A 1 13.51 69.11 52.09
C MET A 1 14.12 67.72 52.01
N LEU A 2 13.96 67.09 50.85
CA LEU A 2 14.73 66.01 50.18
C LEU A 2 15.59 65.05 51.04
N SER A 3 15.41 63.71 51.06
CA SER A 3 15.33 62.69 49.99
C SER A 3 16.66 61.92 49.78
N LYS A 4 16.54 60.57 49.68
CA LYS A 4 17.44 59.53 49.11
C LYS A 4 18.21 58.68 50.14
N PHE A 5 17.78 57.46 50.44
CA PHE A 5 17.76 56.19 49.67
C PHE A 5 19.12 55.49 49.57
N ALA A 6 19.10 54.23 50.00
CA ALA A 6 20.15 53.23 50.02
C ALA A 6 20.63 52.82 48.61
N LEU A 7 21.85 52.26 48.53
CA LEU A 7 22.18 51.26 47.52
C LEU A 7 23.29 50.34 48.03
N ILE A 8 22.91 49.13 48.44
CA ILE A 8 23.81 47.98 48.58
C ILE A 8 23.80 47.28 47.23
N THR A 9 24.97 47.18 46.60
CA THR A 9 25.17 46.54 45.31
C THR A 9 25.14 45.02 45.51
N ILE A 10 24.08 44.34 45.05
CA ILE A 10 24.06 42.88 44.88
C ILE A 10 24.31 42.62 43.39
N LEU A 11 25.46 42.02 43.09
CA LEU A 11 25.78 41.49 41.76
C LEU A 11 24.94 40.22 41.56
N ALA A 12 23.85 40.31 40.81
CA ALA A 12 23.13 39.13 40.33
C ALA A 12 23.86 38.58 39.10
N LEU A 13 24.40 37.38 39.22
CA LEU A 13 25.00 36.63 38.12
C LEU A 13 23.84 35.90 37.41
N ASP A 14 23.34 36.47 36.31
CA ASP A 14 22.34 35.82 35.47
C ASP A 14 22.97 34.62 34.75
N PHE A 15 22.84 33.43 35.33
CA PHE A 15 22.95 32.18 34.58
C PHE A 15 21.65 31.98 33.80
N ALA A 16 21.62 32.48 32.57
CA ALA A 16 20.63 32.02 31.60
C ALA A 16 20.92 30.54 31.31
N LEU A 17 20.15 29.64 31.94
CA LEU A 17 20.02 28.27 31.48
C LEU A 17 19.38 28.31 30.09
N TRP A 18 20.21 28.27 29.05
CA TRP A 18 19.76 27.88 27.72
C TRP A 18 19.41 26.39 27.81
N ALA A 19 18.17 26.08 28.18
CA ALA A 19 17.59 24.78 27.92
C ALA A 19 17.43 24.70 26.39
N GLY A 20 18.53 24.39 25.70
CA GLY A 20 18.44 23.86 24.36
C GLY A 20 17.60 22.61 24.50
N SER A 21 16.35 22.63 24.05
CA SER A 21 15.60 21.42 23.82
C SER A 21 16.44 20.60 22.85
N THR A 22 17.22 19.64 23.37
CA THR A 22 17.73 18.57 22.55
C THR A 22 16.51 17.88 22.00
N VAL A 23 16.18 18.18 20.75
CA VAL A 23 15.29 17.37 19.94
C VAL A 23 16.00 16.01 19.86
N ILE A 24 15.66 15.13 20.79
CA ILE A 24 15.92 13.71 20.61
C ILE A 24 14.99 13.34 19.46
N SER A 25 15.52 13.38 18.23
CA SER A 25 14.87 12.76 17.09
C SER A 25 14.66 11.30 17.48
N ARG A 26 13.43 10.96 17.88
CA ARG A 26 13.06 9.59 18.17
C ARG A 26 13.04 8.89 16.81
N ARG A 27 14.14 8.26 16.44
CA ARG A 27 14.18 7.37 15.27
C ARG A 27 13.15 6.27 15.51
N GLY A 28 12.33 6.00 14.48
CA GLY A 28 11.41 4.87 14.50
C GLY A 28 12.15 3.54 14.64
N VAL A 29 11.42 2.49 15.01
CA VAL A 29 11.93 1.13 15.07
C VAL A 29 11.65 0.45 13.73
N SER A 30 12.70 0.05 13.01
CA SER A 30 12.59 -0.58 11.70
C SER A 30 12.69 -2.10 11.77
N ILE A 31 11.78 -2.79 11.08
CA ILE A 31 11.76 -4.25 10.93
C ILE A 31 11.87 -4.58 9.43
N PRO A 32 12.83 -5.41 9.01
CA PRO A 32 12.93 -5.83 7.62
C PRO A 32 11.80 -6.80 7.25
N LEU A 33 11.15 -6.57 6.11
CA LEU A 33 10.10 -7.40 5.52
C LEU A 33 10.69 -8.25 4.39
N ARG A 34 10.58 -9.57 4.49
CA ARG A 34 10.95 -10.47 3.40
C ARG A 34 9.74 -10.84 2.56
N LYS A 35 9.83 -10.67 1.24
CA LYS A 35 8.84 -11.18 0.30
C LYS A 35 9.27 -12.58 -0.14
N ASN A 36 8.35 -13.55 -0.09
CA ASN A 36 8.53 -14.83 -0.73
C ASN A 36 7.70 -14.83 -2.02
N LEU A 37 8.18 -15.49 -3.07
CA LEU A 37 7.40 -15.69 -4.30
C LEU A 37 6.48 -16.90 -4.14
N PRO A 38 5.34 -16.93 -4.85
CA PRO A 38 4.48 -18.10 -4.82
C PRO A 38 5.26 -19.31 -5.37
N PRO A 39 4.99 -20.54 -4.90
CA PRO A 39 5.60 -21.72 -5.49
C PRO A 39 5.22 -21.82 -6.98
N THR A 40 6.20 -22.12 -7.84
CA THR A 40 6.10 -22.30 -9.31
C THR A 40 5.10 -23.36 -9.82
N ASN A 41 4.28 -23.96 -8.96
CA ASN A 41 3.41 -25.09 -9.30
C ASN A 41 2.02 -25.02 -8.62
N THR A 42 1.52 -23.82 -8.32
CA THR A 42 0.15 -23.68 -7.84
C THR A 42 -0.85 -23.75 -8.99
N THR A 43 -1.90 -24.55 -8.84
CA THR A 43 -3.02 -24.65 -9.81
C THR A 43 -3.87 -23.38 -9.87
N VAL A 44 -3.75 -22.50 -8.89
CA VAL A 44 -4.49 -21.23 -8.78
C VAL A 44 -3.58 -20.08 -9.21
N SER A 45 -4.04 -19.28 -10.18
CA SER A 45 -3.33 -18.07 -10.61
C SER A 45 -3.27 -17.02 -9.50
N LEU A 46 -2.25 -16.14 -9.55
CA LEU A 46 -2.08 -15.05 -8.59
C LEU A 46 -3.31 -14.15 -8.51
N SER A 47 -3.86 -13.74 -9.66
CA SER A 47 -5.06 -12.91 -9.72
C SER A 47 -6.29 -13.58 -9.13
N LYS A 48 -6.43 -14.90 -9.28
CA LYS A 48 -7.56 -15.64 -8.72
C LYS A 48 -7.44 -15.76 -7.21
N ARG A 49 -6.22 -15.93 -6.70
CA ARG A 49 -5.92 -15.91 -5.26
C ARG A 49 -6.25 -14.55 -4.65
N ASP A 50 -5.69 -13.48 -5.19
CA ASP A 50 -5.93 -12.10 -4.74
C ASP A 50 -7.44 -11.77 -4.78
N ARG A 51 -8.13 -12.19 -5.85
CA ARG A 51 -9.59 -12.06 -5.95
C ARG A 51 -10.36 -12.79 -4.86
N ASN A 52 -10.00 -14.04 -4.59
CA ASN A 52 -10.67 -14.82 -3.56
C ASN A 52 -10.47 -14.17 -2.18
N HIS A 53 -9.23 -13.77 -1.86
CA HIS A 53 -8.92 -13.06 -0.61
C HIS A 53 -9.72 -11.76 -0.47
N ALA A 54 -9.71 -10.91 -1.50
CA ALA A 54 -10.50 -9.68 -1.51
C ALA A 54 -12.00 -9.93 -1.27
N GLN A 55 -12.58 -10.95 -1.92
CA GLN A 55 -13.99 -11.29 -1.77
C GLN A 55 -14.31 -11.85 -0.38
N ASP A 56 -13.42 -12.67 0.17
CA ASP A 56 -13.58 -13.25 1.51
C ASP A 56 -13.52 -12.15 2.59
N LEU A 57 -12.58 -11.21 2.48
CA LEU A 57 -12.46 -10.06 3.37
C LEU A 57 -13.74 -9.21 3.38
N LEU A 58 -14.22 -8.81 2.20
CA LEU A 58 -15.41 -7.96 2.08
C LEU A 58 -16.66 -8.70 2.59
N THR A 59 -16.78 -9.99 2.28
CA THR A 59 -17.91 -10.81 2.76
C THR A 59 -17.88 -10.96 4.28
N GLN A 60 -16.70 -11.11 4.89
CA GLN A 60 -16.56 -11.22 6.32
C GLN A 60 -17.02 -9.96 7.04
N GLU A 61 -16.65 -8.78 6.55
CA GLU A 61 -17.04 -7.51 7.18
C GLU A 61 -18.52 -7.17 6.96
N LEU A 62 -19.09 -7.49 5.80
CA LEU A 62 -20.54 -7.38 5.60
C LEU A 62 -21.32 -8.25 6.61
N ARG A 63 -20.86 -9.48 6.87
CA ARG A 63 -21.48 -10.38 7.87
C ARG A 63 -21.38 -9.84 9.29
N ARG A 64 -20.25 -9.20 9.63
CA ARG A 64 -20.03 -8.57 10.94
C ARG A 64 -20.91 -7.33 11.13
N SER A 65 -21.09 -6.54 10.08
CA SER A 65 -22.02 -5.41 10.05
C SER A 65 -23.48 -5.86 10.25
N ASP A 66 -23.89 -6.96 9.63
CA ASP A 66 -25.28 -7.46 9.71
C ASP A 66 -25.66 -8.08 11.07
N HIS A 67 -24.72 -8.68 11.80
CA HIS A 67 -25.05 -9.46 12.99
C HIS A 67 -25.04 -8.68 14.31
N GLY A 68 -24.55 -7.44 14.34
CA GLY A 68 -24.26 -6.77 15.60
C GLY A 68 -23.27 -7.57 16.46
N ILE A 69 -22.71 -6.95 17.49
CA ILE A 69 -21.69 -7.58 18.35
C ILE A 69 -22.32 -8.77 19.10
N GLY A 70 -22.25 -10.00 18.55
CA GLY A 70 -22.98 -11.10 19.18
C GLY A 70 -23.01 -12.49 18.54
N LYS A 71 -21.91 -13.01 17.99
CA LYS A 71 -21.48 -14.44 18.04
C LYS A 71 -20.46 -14.71 16.93
N ARG A 72 -19.28 -15.23 17.30
CA ARG A 72 -18.33 -15.82 16.35
C ARG A 72 -18.97 -17.07 15.78
N ASP A 73 -19.37 -17.03 14.52
CA ASP A 73 -19.78 -18.23 13.79
C ASP A 73 -18.52 -18.86 13.17
N THR A 74 -18.16 -20.05 13.65
CA THR A 74 -17.05 -20.86 13.16
C THR A 74 -17.49 -21.62 11.91
N SER A 75 -17.81 -20.88 10.85
CA SER A 75 -17.99 -21.46 9.53
C SER A 75 -16.61 -21.66 8.91
N GLU A 76 -16.23 -22.92 8.74
CA GLU A 76 -14.99 -23.39 8.12
C GLU A 76 -14.84 -22.78 6.73
N VAL A 77 -14.02 -21.74 6.63
CA VAL A 77 -13.54 -21.21 5.34
C VAL A 77 -12.44 -22.14 4.88
N THR A 78 -12.59 -22.69 3.69
CA THR A 78 -11.54 -23.46 3.03
C THR A 78 -10.39 -22.50 2.72
N VAL A 79 -9.47 -22.34 3.67
CA VAL A 79 -8.21 -21.62 3.45
C VAL A 79 -7.40 -22.47 2.49
N ASP A 80 -7.38 -22.09 1.22
CA ASP A 80 -6.44 -22.65 0.26
C ASP A 80 -5.05 -22.14 0.64
N ASN A 81 -4.37 -22.91 1.50
CA ASN A 81 -3.08 -22.64 2.12
C ASN A 81 -1.92 -22.70 1.09
N GLY A 82 -1.98 -21.86 0.05
CA GLY A 82 -0.95 -21.71 -0.96
C GLY A 82 0.06 -20.60 -0.68
N ILE A 83 0.46 -20.40 0.58
CA ILE A 83 1.62 -19.62 1.08
C ILE A 83 2.14 -18.52 0.14
N LEU A 84 1.67 -17.28 0.35
CA LEU A 84 2.37 -16.04 0.02
C LEU A 84 2.35 -15.20 1.29
N GLN A 85 3.45 -15.21 2.02
CA GLN A 85 3.54 -14.56 3.32
C GLN A 85 4.76 -13.65 3.23
N TYR A 86 4.54 -12.33 3.36
CA TYR A 86 5.62 -11.47 3.83
C TYR A 86 6.08 -12.09 5.15
N THR A 87 7.31 -12.60 5.20
CA THR A 87 7.85 -13.15 6.46
C THR A 87 8.37 -12.01 7.30
N VAL A 88 7.45 -11.14 7.68
CA VAL A 88 7.20 -10.85 9.09
C VAL A 88 5.70 -11.06 9.23
N ASP A 89 5.26 -11.78 10.25
CA ASP A 89 3.85 -11.98 10.63
C ASP A 89 3.12 -10.65 10.96
N VAL A 90 3.39 -9.56 10.24
CA VAL A 90 2.63 -8.33 10.35
C VAL A 90 1.47 -8.44 9.38
N ASP A 91 0.38 -9.03 9.86
CA ASP A 91 -0.93 -8.86 9.26
C ASP A 91 -1.29 -7.37 9.30
N ILE A 92 -0.81 -6.59 8.31
CA ILE A 92 -1.23 -5.22 8.05
C ILE A 92 -2.41 -5.30 7.09
N GLY A 93 -3.52 -5.79 7.62
CA GLY A 93 -4.76 -6.01 6.89
C GLY A 93 -5.86 -6.44 7.85
N THR A 94 -7.10 -6.16 7.46
CA THR A 94 -8.25 -6.10 8.37
C THR A 94 -8.80 -7.48 8.75
N PRO A 95 -9.25 -7.64 10.00
CA PRO A 95 -9.37 -6.59 11.02
C PRO A 95 -7.98 -6.25 11.53
N PRO A 96 -7.61 -4.96 11.65
CA PRO A 96 -6.28 -4.53 12.06
C PRO A 96 -6.03 -5.01 13.50
N THR A 97 -5.62 -6.27 13.68
CA THR A 97 -5.65 -6.89 15.02
C THR A 97 -4.58 -7.93 15.24
N THR A 98 -4.06 -8.66 14.26
CA THR A 98 -3.19 -9.81 14.61
C THR A 98 -1.73 -9.45 14.89
N PHE A 99 -1.17 -8.35 14.34
CA PHE A 99 0.15 -7.87 14.77
C PHE A 99 0.13 -6.75 15.81
N LEU A 100 -0.85 -5.84 15.73
CA LEU A 100 -0.96 -4.73 16.67
C LEU A 100 -1.39 -5.19 18.08
N ASP A 101 -2.16 -6.28 18.23
CA ASP A 101 -2.55 -6.79 19.56
C ASP A 101 -1.37 -7.37 20.36
N ASN A 102 -0.37 -7.94 19.68
CA ASN A 102 0.80 -8.55 20.34
C ASN A 102 1.87 -7.53 20.78
N LEU A 103 1.78 -6.29 20.31
CA LEU A 103 2.68 -5.19 20.69
C LEU A 103 2.18 -4.39 21.90
N GLY A 104 1.01 -4.74 22.44
CA GLY A 104 0.35 -4.01 23.53
C GLY A 104 -0.44 -2.80 23.01
N PRO A 105 -1.25 -2.15 23.86
CA PRO A 105 -2.10 -1.06 23.42
C PRO A 105 -1.24 0.15 23.06
N SER A 106 -1.22 0.57 21.79
CA SER A 106 -1.10 1.97 21.32
C SER A 106 -0.85 1.98 19.81
N GLN A 107 -1.73 2.55 18.98
CA GLN A 107 -1.77 3.99 18.64
C GLN A 107 -0.46 4.57 18.07
N VAL A 108 0.61 3.79 17.90
CA VAL A 108 1.85 4.30 17.32
C VAL A 108 1.71 4.27 15.80
N PRO A 109 1.81 5.42 15.11
CA PRO A 109 1.80 5.44 13.66
C PRO A 109 2.91 4.57 13.12
N PHE A 110 2.69 3.92 11.99
CA PHE A 110 3.72 3.12 11.34
C PHE A 110 3.75 3.40 9.85
N SER A 111 4.85 3.04 9.18
CA SER A 111 4.98 3.19 7.73
C SER A 111 5.64 1.99 7.10
N ILE A 112 5.31 1.74 5.84
CA ILE A 112 5.82 0.64 5.04
C ILE A 112 6.48 1.23 3.80
N ALA A 113 7.70 0.79 3.51
CA ALA A 113 8.35 0.98 2.22
C ALA A 113 8.81 -0.38 1.68
N ILE A 114 8.38 -0.73 0.48
CA ILE A 114 8.75 -1.99 -0.18
C ILE A 114 9.53 -1.63 -1.45
N PRO A 115 10.75 -2.13 -1.65
CA PRO A 115 11.44 -1.99 -2.93
C PRO A 115 10.85 -2.97 -3.96
N PRO A 116 10.90 -2.66 -5.27
CA PRO A 116 10.55 -3.64 -6.29
C PRO A 116 11.44 -4.88 -6.22
N ASN A 117 10.86 -6.04 -6.52
CA ASN A 117 11.47 -7.37 -6.38
C ASN A 117 12.75 -7.63 -7.19
N THR A 118 13.10 -6.77 -8.14
CA THR A 118 14.20 -6.98 -9.07
C THR A 118 15.42 -6.13 -8.77
N VAL A 119 15.38 -5.28 -7.73
CA VAL A 119 16.48 -4.34 -7.45
C VAL A 119 17.68 -5.02 -6.77
N ASP A 120 17.45 -6.01 -5.89
CA ASP A 120 18.49 -6.88 -5.31
C ASP A 120 17.79 -7.99 -4.47
N PRO A 121 18.11 -9.29 -4.67
CA PRO A 121 17.60 -10.38 -3.81
C PRO A 121 17.88 -10.19 -2.31
N GLY A 122 18.80 -9.29 -1.93
CA GLY A 122 19.11 -8.89 -0.56
C GLY A 122 18.30 -7.71 -0.01
N THR A 123 17.61 -6.91 -0.83
CA THR A 123 16.85 -5.75 -0.35
C THR A 123 15.49 -6.18 0.18
N SER A 124 15.28 -6.04 1.48
CA SER A 124 14.02 -6.30 2.16
C SER A 124 13.19 -5.02 2.24
N GLY A 125 11.86 -5.14 2.24
CA GLY A 125 10.99 -4.03 2.62
C GLY A 125 11.27 -3.60 4.07
N THR A 126 10.77 -2.45 4.48
CA THR A 126 10.96 -1.94 5.84
C THR A 126 9.62 -1.51 6.42
N LEU A 127 9.27 -2.04 7.58
CA LEU A 127 8.20 -1.56 8.44
C LEU A 127 8.81 -0.69 9.53
N VAL A 128 8.38 0.56 9.66
CA VAL A 128 8.86 1.50 10.67
C VAL A 128 7.73 1.81 11.65
N PHE A 129 7.94 1.55 12.94
CA PHE A 129 7.05 2.02 14.01
C PHE A 129 7.54 3.36 14.56
N GLY A 130 6.65 4.36 14.58
CA GLY A 130 6.94 5.75 14.94
C GLY A 130 7.09 6.65 13.71
N PRO A 131 7.83 7.76 13.82
CA PRO A 131 8.06 8.66 12.69
C PRO A 131 8.65 7.92 11.48
N PRO A 132 8.14 8.16 10.25
CA PRO A 132 8.69 7.58 9.04
C PRO A 132 10.17 7.89 8.85
N ASP A 133 10.94 6.94 8.31
CA ASP A 133 12.36 7.14 8.00
C ASP A 133 12.49 7.98 6.72
N GLU A 134 13.06 9.18 6.84
CA GLU A 134 13.26 10.14 5.72
C GLU A 134 14.13 9.59 4.59
N SER A 135 14.88 8.50 4.79
CA SER A 135 15.63 7.83 3.73
C SER A 135 14.78 6.92 2.84
N LEU A 136 13.55 6.59 3.26
CA LEU A 136 12.65 5.65 2.56
C LEU A 136 11.65 6.35 1.63
N PHE A 137 11.53 7.67 1.71
CA PHE A 137 10.63 8.45 0.86
C PHE A 137 11.31 9.70 0.31
N THR A 138 10.70 10.28 -0.71
CA THR A 138 11.12 11.54 -1.33
C THR A 138 10.00 12.57 -1.18
N GLY A 139 10.37 13.84 -0.99
CA GLY A 139 9.39 14.91 -0.82
C GLY A 139 8.72 14.88 0.56
N THR A 140 7.40 15.00 0.59
CA THR A 140 6.57 15.04 1.81
C THR A 140 5.61 13.86 1.84
N ILE A 141 5.11 13.54 3.03
CA ILE A 141 4.02 12.57 3.20
C ILE A 141 2.70 13.33 3.24
N ASP A 142 1.82 13.03 2.29
CA ASP A 142 0.51 13.66 2.15
C ASP A 142 -0.57 12.77 2.77
N PHE A 143 -1.16 13.23 3.87
CA PHE A 143 -2.15 12.50 4.65
C PHE A 143 -3.58 12.81 4.19
N VAL A 144 -4.40 11.76 4.11
CA VAL A 144 -5.85 11.82 3.90
C VAL A 144 -6.58 11.10 5.03
N PRO A 145 -7.82 11.50 5.39
CA PRO A 145 -8.61 10.75 6.34
C PRO A 145 -8.97 9.37 5.80
N ILE A 146 -9.15 8.39 6.70
CA ILE A 146 -9.80 7.13 6.35
C ILE A 146 -11.18 7.43 5.76
N THR A 147 -11.54 6.76 4.66
CA THR A 147 -12.84 6.94 4.01
C THR A 147 -13.99 6.66 4.98
N THR A 148 -15.08 7.41 4.84
CA THR A 148 -16.33 7.12 5.59
C THR A 148 -17.20 6.06 4.90
N THR A 149 -16.84 5.63 3.69
CA THR A 149 -17.63 4.71 2.88
C THR A 149 -17.45 3.28 3.35
N ALA A 150 -18.52 2.64 3.82
CA ALA A 150 -18.51 1.23 4.17
C ALA A 150 -18.61 0.34 2.91
N PRO A 151 -17.96 -0.84 2.89
CA PRO A 151 -17.20 -1.42 3.99
C PRO A 151 -15.75 -0.91 4.11
N SER A 152 -15.21 -0.16 3.14
CA SER A 152 -13.81 0.32 3.16
C SER A 152 -13.41 1.09 4.44
N SER A 153 -14.36 1.78 5.08
CA SER A 153 -14.16 2.49 6.35
C SER A 153 -13.83 1.60 7.54
N GLN A 154 -14.01 0.28 7.42
CA GLN A 154 -13.61 -0.71 8.43
C GLN A 154 -12.15 -1.19 8.23
N PHE A 155 -11.46 -0.68 7.22
CA PHE A 155 -10.10 -1.04 6.82
C PHE A 155 -9.20 0.21 6.81
N TRP A 156 -7.96 0.05 6.33
CA TRP A 156 -7.17 1.17 5.83
C TRP A 156 -7.73 1.65 4.49
N GLY A 157 -8.91 2.28 4.56
CA GLY A 157 -9.66 2.73 3.41
C GLY A 157 -9.40 4.18 3.05
N ILE A 158 -9.36 4.50 1.76
CA ILE A 158 -9.18 5.87 1.24
C ILE A 158 -10.18 6.16 0.13
N ASP A 159 -10.41 7.44 -0.13
CA ASP A 159 -11.11 7.90 -1.33
C ASP A 159 -10.09 8.33 -2.40
N ALA A 160 -10.27 7.84 -3.63
CA ALA A 160 -9.44 8.20 -4.78
C ALA A 160 -10.25 8.26 -6.08
N SER A 161 -9.84 9.12 -7.02
CA SER A 161 -10.26 9.00 -8.42
C SER A 161 -9.15 8.34 -9.25
N ILE A 162 -9.53 7.71 -10.37
CA ILE A 162 -8.61 6.90 -11.18
C ILE A 162 -8.71 7.33 -12.64
N SER A 163 -7.57 7.59 -13.27
CA SER A 163 -7.47 7.87 -14.70
C SER A 163 -6.32 7.12 -15.35
N TYR A 164 -6.49 6.77 -16.62
CA TYR A 164 -5.44 6.20 -17.46
C TYR A 164 -5.05 7.22 -18.54
N GLY A 165 -3.84 7.76 -18.46
CA GLY A 165 -3.47 8.95 -19.22
C GLY A 165 -4.45 10.09 -18.93
N SER A 166 -5.06 10.64 -19.98
CA SER A 166 -6.12 11.65 -19.86
C SER A 166 -7.54 11.08 -19.71
N THR A 167 -7.72 9.77 -19.80
CA THR A 167 -9.04 9.12 -19.73
C THR A 167 -9.42 8.86 -18.27
N VAL A 168 -10.50 9.47 -17.79
CA VAL A 168 -11.05 9.18 -16.46
C VAL A 168 -11.69 7.80 -16.50
N LEU A 169 -11.22 6.89 -15.65
CA LEU A 169 -11.80 5.55 -15.48
C LEU A 169 -12.92 5.56 -14.45
N THR A 170 -12.74 6.31 -13.36
CA THR A 170 -13.79 6.56 -12.38
C THR A 170 -13.59 7.90 -11.68
N ALA A 171 -14.70 8.51 -11.27
CA ALA A 171 -14.68 9.63 -10.33
C ALA A 171 -14.21 9.15 -8.95
N THR A 172 -14.16 10.07 -7.97
CA THR A 172 -13.78 9.70 -6.60
C THR A 172 -14.70 8.60 -6.05
N THR A 173 -14.08 7.49 -5.66
CA THR A 173 -14.72 6.35 -4.99
C THR A 173 -13.84 5.84 -3.86
N ALA A 174 -14.35 4.92 -3.05
CA ALA A 174 -13.65 4.33 -1.92
C ALA A 174 -12.96 3.02 -2.28
N GLY A 175 -11.79 2.78 -1.70
CA GLY A 175 -11.06 1.52 -1.78
C GLY A 175 -10.16 1.32 -0.57
N ILE A 176 -9.36 0.27 -0.56
CA ILE A 176 -8.51 -0.11 0.59
C ILE A 176 -7.05 -0.32 0.19
N ILE A 177 -6.16 -0.20 1.18
CA ILE A 177 -4.77 -0.66 1.09
C ILE A 177 -4.69 -2.03 1.74
N ASP A 178 -4.14 -3.03 1.06
CA ASP A 178 -4.00 -4.38 1.60
C ASP A 178 -2.69 -5.03 1.18
N THR A 179 -1.78 -5.22 2.14
CA THR A 179 -0.49 -5.88 1.89
C THR A 179 -0.61 -7.37 1.57
N GLN A 180 -1.75 -8.00 1.85
CA GLN A 180 -2.01 -9.41 1.53
C GLN A 180 -2.48 -9.60 0.08
N VAL A 181 -2.81 -8.51 -0.62
CA VAL A 181 -3.06 -8.49 -2.05
C VAL A 181 -1.77 -8.12 -2.78
N ASN A 182 -1.44 -8.84 -3.85
CA ASN A 182 -0.24 -8.59 -4.64
C ASN A 182 -0.50 -7.54 -5.73
N LEU A 183 -1.63 -7.68 -6.43
CA LEU A 183 -2.03 -6.89 -7.58
C LEU A 183 -2.73 -5.59 -7.18
N ILE A 184 -2.89 -4.67 -8.13
CA ILE A 184 -3.82 -3.54 -7.99
C ILE A 184 -5.17 -4.04 -8.51
N MET A 185 -6.14 -4.17 -7.61
CA MET A 185 -7.47 -4.68 -7.98
C MET A 185 -8.43 -3.53 -8.21
N LEU A 186 -9.18 -3.58 -9.30
CA LEU A 186 -10.22 -2.61 -9.63
C LEU A 186 -11.58 -3.32 -9.69
N ALA A 187 -12.64 -2.60 -9.33
CA ALA A 187 -14.01 -3.04 -9.58
C ALA A 187 -14.20 -3.42 -11.05
N THR A 188 -15.04 -4.43 -11.32
CA THR A 188 -15.15 -5.06 -12.62
C THR A 188 -15.39 -4.07 -13.74
N ASP A 189 -16.29 -3.11 -13.57
CA ASP A 189 -16.58 -2.06 -14.54
C ASP A 189 -15.39 -1.10 -14.77
N ILE A 190 -14.71 -0.66 -13.71
CA ILE A 190 -13.51 0.18 -13.81
C ILE A 190 -12.37 -0.59 -14.50
N TYR A 191 -12.21 -1.87 -14.18
CA TYR A 191 -11.27 -2.77 -14.86
C TYR A 191 -11.59 -2.92 -16.35
N GLN A 192 -12.86 -3.06 -16.72
CA GLN A 192 -13.24 -3.13 -18.14
C GLN A 192 -12.93 -1.81 -18.88
N GLU A 193 -13.12 -0.65 -18.25
CA GLU A 193 -12.69 0.63 -18.82
C GLU A 193 -11.17 0.70 -19.01
N TYR A 194 -10.39 0.19 -18.04
CA TYR A 194 -8.93 0.07 -18.19
C TYR A 194 -8.54 -0.87 -19.34
N VAL A 195 -9.18 -2.03 -19.46
CA VAL A 195 -8.97 -2.98 -20.57
C VAL A 195 -9.31 -2.33 -21.91
N ALA A 196 -10.42 -1.61 -22.01
CA ALA A 196 -10.82 -0.91 -23.22
C ALA A 196 -9.84 0.21 -23.61
N ALA A 197 -9.34 0.97 -22.63
CA ALA A 197 -8.40 2.07 -22.85
C ALA A 197 -6.99 1.60 -23.24
N THR A 198 -6.56 0.45 -22.72
CA THR A 198 -5.23 -0.12 -22.98
C THR A 198 -5.19 -1.03 -24.20
N GLY A 199 -6.30 -1.69 -24.53
CA GLY A 199 -6.34 -2.79 -25.48
C GLY A 199 -5.61 -4.05 -24.97
N ALA A 200 -5.36 -4.14 -23.66
CA ALA A 200 -4.76 -5.32 -23.05
C ALA A 200 -5.69 -6.54 -23.16
N VAL A 201 -5.12 -7.73 -23.25
CA VAL A 201 -5.89 -8.96 -23.45
C VAL A 201 -5.71 -9.88 -22.25
N PHE A 202 -6.79 -10.44 -21.73
CA PHE A 202 -6.72 -11.38 -20.62
C PHE A 202 -6.06 -12.70 -21.08
N ASN A 203 -5.01 -13.11 -20.37
CA ASN A 203 -4.35 -14.39 -20.58
C ASN A 203 -4.86 -15.41 -19.56
N GLU A 204 -5.63 -16.39 -20.00
CA GLU A 204 -6.24 -17.40 -19.12
C GLU A 204 -5.23 -18.30 -18.41
N ARG A 205 -4.06 -18.56 -19.03
CA ARG A 205 -3.01 -19.41 -18.45
C ARG A 205 -2.40 -18.77 -17.20
N VAL A 206 -2.17 -17.46 -17.25
CA VAL A 206 -1.54 -16.69 -16.16
C VAL A 206 -2.59 -16.04 -15.26
N GLY A 207 -3.80 -15.83 -15.77
CA GLY A 207 -4.86 -15.09 -15.10
C GLY A 207 -4.63 -13.59 -15.05
N MET A 208 -3.71 -13.03 -15.84
CA MET A 208 -3.37 -11.60 -15.85
C MET A 208 -3.58 -11.02 -17.24
N LEU A 209 -3.71 -9.70 -17.33
CA LEU A 209 -3.73 -8.99 -18.62
C LEU A 209 -2.34 -9.05 -19.25
N THR A 210 -2.28 -9.18 -20.57
CA THR A 210 -1.07 -8.98 -21.37
C THR A 210 -1.18 -7.69 -22.17
N SER A 211 -0.12 -6.90 -22.19
CA SER A 211 -0.04 -5.75 -23.09
C SER A 211 0.60 -6.16 -24.42
N VAL A 212 -0.09 -5.88 -25.53
CA VAL A 212 0.43 -6.11 -26.89
C VAL A 212 1.46 -5.05 -27.33
N ARG A 213 1.54 -3.92 -26.61
CA ARG A 213 2.41 -2.78 -26.94
C ARG A 213 2.90 -2.09 -25.65
N PRO A 214 3.91 -2.65 -24.97
CA PRO A 214 4.46 -2.08 -23.74
C PRO A 214 4.81 -0.59 -23.87
N ASN A 215 5.43 -0.19 -24.99
CA ASN A 215 5.85 1.20 -25.23
C ASN A 215 4.68 2.19 -25.43
N ASP A 216 3.45 1.72 -25.59
CA ASP A 216 2.26 2.56 -25.79
C ASP A 216 1.36 2.62 -24.54
N LEU A 217 1.72 1.91 -23.45
CA LEU A 217 0.95 1.96 -22.21
C LEU A 217 1.16 3.32 -21.53
N GLN A 218 0.07 4.07 -21.35
CA GLN A 218 0.09 5.31 -20.59
C GLN A 218 0.10 5.01 -19.09
N SER A 219 0.45 6.00 -18.28
CA SER A 219 0.43 5.85 -16.83
C SER A 219 -1.01 5.75 -16.30
N LEU A 220 -1.17 4.96 -15.25
CA LEU A 220 -2.38 4.91 -14.44
C LEU A 220 -2.19 5.86 -13.26
N PHE A 221 -3.16 6.72 -13.00
CA PHE A 221 -3.06 7.76 -11.98
C PHE A 221 -4.13 7.55 -10.92
N PHE A 222 -3.71 7.56 -9.66
CA PHE A 222 -4.60 7.63 -8.50
C PHE A 222 -4.51 9.02 -7.90
N THR A 223 -5.60 9.79 -7.93
CA THR A 223 -5.65 11.07 -7.23
C THR A 223 -6.25 10.86 -5.86
N ILE A 224 -5.43 11.01 -4.83
CA ILE A 224 -5.74 10.78 -3.42
C ILE A 224 -5.62 12.13 -2.70
N GLY A 225 -6.74 12.66 -2.21
CA GLY A 225 -6.79 14.04 -1.70
C GLY A 225 -6.44 15.04 -2.81
N SER A 226 -5.40 15.86 -2.60
CA SER A 226 -4.92 16.83 -3.58
C SER A 226 -3.72 16.37 -4.40
N VAL A 227 -3.23 15.14 -4.19
CA VAL A 227 -2.00 14.63 -4.81
C VAL A 227 -2.34 13.51 -5.78
N THR A 228 -1.65 13.50 -6.92
CA THR A 228 -1.78 12.46 -7.94
C THR A 228 -0.54 11.55 -7.89
N TYR A 229 -0.78 10.26 -7.68
CA TYR A 229 0.22 9.21 -7.65
C TYR A 229 0.25 8.48 -8.99
N GLU A 230 1.40 8.54 -9.67
CA GLU A 230 1.60 7.96 -11.00
C GLU A 230 2.11 6.52 -10.92
N VAL A 231 1.28 5.57 -11.34
CA VAL A 231 1.71 4.20 -11.63
C VAL A 231 2.17 4.18 -13.10
N THR A 232 3.47 4.38 -13.29
CA THR A 232 4.14 4.40 -14.60
C THR A 232 3.93 3.09 -15.38
N PHE A 233 4.30 3.07 -16.66
CA PHE A 233 4.32 1.82 -17.44
C PHE A 233 5.06 0.69 -16.72
N ASP A 234 6.27 0.94 -16.20
CA ASP A 234 7.07 -0.07 -15.50
C ASP A 234 6.38 -0.55 -14.21
N ALA A 235 5.76 0.37 -13.48
CA ALA A 235 5.00 0.04 -12.27
C ALA A 235 3.72 -0.76 -12.55
N GLN A 236 3.15 -0.67 -13.75
CA GLN A 236 2.00 -1.47 -14.17
C GLN A 236 2.38 -2.89 -14.63
N VAL A 237 3.66 -3.20 -14.75
CA VAL A 237 4.17 -4.47 -15.30
C VAL A 237 4.63 -5.40 -14.19
N TRP A 238 4.24 -6.68 -14.28
CA TRP A 238 4.82 -7.75 -13.47
C TRP A 238 6.28 -7.95 -13.89
N PRO A 239 7.23 -8.10 -12.94
CA PRO A 239 8.64 -8.18 -13.29
C PRO A 239 8.92 -9.33 -14.27
N LEU A 240 9.54 -9.01 -15.42
CA LEU A 240 9.80 -9.98 -16.48
C LEU A 240 10.61 -11.19 -15.99
N SER A 241 11.59 -10.95 -15.12
CA SER A 241 12.43 -11.99 -14.51
C SER A 241 11.66 -12.97 -13.62
N LEU A 242 10.41 -12.65 -13.27
CA LEU A 242 9.51 -13.47 -12.45
C LEU A 242 8.34 -14.04 -13.25
N ASN A 243 8.35 -13.96 -14.59
CA ASN A 243 7.26 -14.48 -15.41
C ASN A 243 7.04 -15.99 -15.21
N LEU A 244 8.12 -16.76 -15.05
CA LEU A 244 8.03 -18.21 -14.84
C LEU A 244 7.35 -18.57 -13.50
N GLU A 245 7.45 -17.70 -12.49
CA GLU A 245 6.82 -17.88 -11.17
C GLU A 245 5.28 -17.81 -11.23
N ILE A 246 4.74 -17.15 -12.26
CA ILE A 246 3.29 -17.02 -12.48
C ILE A 246 2.80 -17.90 -13.64
N ASN A 247 3.56 -18.94 -14.01
CA ASN A 247 3.28 -19.77 -15.19
C ASN A 247 3.21 -18.96 -16.50
N GLY A 248 3.92 -17.85 -16.57
CA GLY A 248 4.01 -17.00 -17.74
C GLY A 248 4.98 -17.52 -18.80
N GLU A 249 5.23 -16.65 -19.77
CA GLU A 249 6.25 -16.81 -20.82
C GLU A 249 7.27 -15.69 -20.67
N ASP A 250 8.52 -15.99 -20.95
CA ASP A 250 9.57 -14.97 -21.02
C ASP A 250 9.19 -13.91 -22.07
N ASP A 251 9.62 -12.66 -21.85
CA ASP A 251 9.36 -11.53 -22.74
C ASP A 251 7.87 -11.13 -22.97
N VAL A 252 6.94 -11.66 -22.18
CA VAL A 252 5.54 -11.21 -22.16
C VAL A 252 5.31 -10.23 -21.01
N PHE A 253 4.76 -9.06 -21.34
CA PHE A 253 4.38 -8.04 -20.34
C PHE A 253 3.02 -8.37 -19.74
N TYR A 254 3.02 -9.01 -18.58
CA TYR A 254 1.83 -9.18 -17.76
C TYR A 254 1.57 -7.93 -16.92
N LEU A 255 0.33 -7.46 -16.86
CA LEU A 255 -0.01 -6.26 -16.09
C LEU A 255 -0.48 -6.63 -14.69
N VAL A 256 -0.07 -5.84 -13.70
CA VAL A 256 -0.45 -6.02 -12.30
C VAL A 256 -1.83 -5.46 -11.95
N ILE A 257 -2.61 -5.05 -12.96
CA ILE A 257 -3.99 -4.58 -12.82
C ILE A 257 -4.95 -5.77 -12.98
N ALA A 258 -5.81 -6.01 -11.99
CA ALA A 258 -6.70 -7.16 -11.95
C ALA A 258 -8.16 -6.78 -11.63
N ASP A 259 -9.08 -7.61 -12.11
CA ASP A 259 -10.51 -7.51 -11.80
C ASP A 259 -10.79 -8.07 -10.39
N SER A 260 -11.43 -7.28 -9.52
CA SER A 260 -11.89 -7.69 -8.18
C SER A 260 -13.05 -8.69 -8.22
N GLY A 261 -13.71 -8.82 -9.37
CA GLY A 261 -14.89 -9.64 -9.56
C GLY A 261 -16.14 -9.07 -8.89
N GLN A 262 -16.12 -7.81 -8.45
CA GLN A 262 -17.26 -7.08 -7.91
C GLN A 262 -17.47 -5.77 -8.67
N PRO A 263 -18.72 -5.38 -8.97
CA PRO A 263 -19.00 -4.09 -9.58
C PRO A 263 -18.72 -2.93 -8.61
N SER A 264 -18.49 -1.74 -9.17
CA SER A 264 -18.33 -0.51 -8.40
C SER A 264 -19.61 -0.14 -7.63
N GLY A 265 -19.47 0.74 -6.65
CA GLY A 265 -20.58 1.18 -5.80
C GLY A 265 -20.95 0.22 -4.67
N SER A 266 -20.18 -0.86 -4.49
CA SER A 266 -20.31 -1.77 -3.34
C SER A 266 -19.58 -1.26 -2.09
N GLY A 267 -18.88 -0.13 -2.22
CA GLY A 267 -18.17 0.57 -1.15
C GLY A 267 -16.69 0.21 -1.04
N THR A 268 -16.20 -0.72 -1.86
CA THR A 268 -14.78 -1.00 -2.09
C THR A 268 -14.56 -1.25 -3.57
N ASP A 269 -14.18 -0.20 -4.29
CA ASP A 269 -14.09 -0.19 -5.73
C ASP A 269 -12.65 -0.36 -6.25
N PHE A 270 -11.66 -0.32 -5.35
CA PHE A 270 -10.28 -0.68 -5.64
C PHE A 270 -9.56 -1.23 -4.40
N ILE A 271 -8.49 -2.00 -4.64
CA ILE A 271 -7.54 -2.46 -3.64
C ILE A 271 -6.13 -2.13 -4.12
N LEU A 272 -5.40 -1.33 -3.35
CA LEU A 272 -4.00 -1.03 -3.57
C LEU A 272 -3.16 -2.09 -2.86
N GLY A 273 -2.80 -3.13 -3.61
CA GLY A 273 -1.93 -4.19 -3.14
C GLY A 273 -0.45 -3.83 -3.19
N THR A 274 0.38 -4.84 -2.96
CA THR A 274 1.85 -4.75 -2.99
C THR A 274 2.39 -4.00 -4.21
N ALA A 275 1.85 -4.26 -5.41
CA ALA A 275 2.36 -3.63 -6.64
C ALA A 275 2.32 -2.10 -6.60
N PHE A 276 1.36 -1.50 -5.86
CA PHE A 276 1.35 -0.06 -5.58
C PHE A 276 2.39 0.31 -4.50
N LEU A 277 2.46 -0.47 -3.42
CA LEU A 277 3.36 -0.24 -2.28
C LEU A 277 4.85 -0.43 -2.62
N GLU A 278 5.17 -1.11 -3.71
CA GLU A 278 6.54 -1.20 -4.25
C GLU A 278 7.04 0.13 -4.85
N ARG A 279 6.13 1.10 -5.06
CA ARG A 279 6.43 2.41 -5.66
C ARG A 279 6.28 3.56 -4.68
N PHE A 280 5.38 3.42 -3.70
CA PHE A 280 5.02 4.47 -2.77
C PHE A 280 5.19 4.01 -1.32
N LEU A 281 5.69 4.89 -0.47
CA LEU A 281 5.63 4.69 0.97
C LEU A 281 4.21 4.95 1.43
N VAL A 282 3.70 4.09 2.31
CA VAL A 282 2.39 4.27 2.95
C VAL A 282 2.58 4.37 4.46
N ALA A 283 2.07 5.44 5.05
CA ALA A 283 2.05 5.69 6.48
C ALA A 283 0.63 5.52 7.01
N PHE A 284 0.48 4.88 8.17
CA PHE A 284 -0.78 4.56 8.80
C PHE A 284 -0.79 5.19 10.19
N ASP A 285 -1.74 6.08 10.42
CA ASP A 285 -1.91 6.75 11.70
C ASP A 285 -3.32 6.52 12.23
N ASP A 286 -3.46 5.52 13.10
CA ASP A 286 -4.73 5.20 13.77
C ASP A 286 -5.14 6.29 14.78
N THR A 287 -4.17 7.03 15.35
CA THR A 287 -4.47 8.08 16.34
C THR A 287 -5.25 9.22 15.70
N ASP A 288 -4.85 9.61 14.49
CA ASP A 288 -5.51 10.66 13.73
C ASP A 288 -6.50 10.10 12.69
N SER A 289 -6.63 8.77 12.58
CA SER A 289 -7.45 8.09 11.56
C SER A 289 -7.12 8.56 10.14
N THR A 290 -5.83 8.62 9.83
CA THR A 290 -5.31 9.08 8.54
C THR A 290 -4.34 8.08 7.91
N ILE A 291 -4.21 8.17 6.60
CA ILE A 291 -3.27 7.39 5.80
C ILE A 291 -2.46 8.37 4.97
N GLY A 292 -1.13 8.26 5.05
CA GLY A 292 -0.18 9.10 4.37
C GLY A 292 0.49 8.37 3.20
N PHE A 293 0.79 9.11 2.14
CA PHE A 293 1.49 8.58 0.98
C PHE A 293 2.65 9.48 0.60
N ALA A 294 3.73 8.88 0.12
CA ALA A 294 4.86 9.61 -0.44
C ALA A 294 5.50 8.83 -1.59
N THR A 295 6.13 9.56 -2.50
CA THR A 295 7.05 8.96 -3.48
C THR A 295 8.26 8.38 -2.76
N THR A 296 8.96 7.46 -3.42
CA THR A 296 10.14 6.78 -2.92
C THR A 296 11.26 6.88 -3.96
N PRO A 297 12.50 6.54 -3.60
CA PRO A 297 13.56 6.34 -4.59
C PRO A 297 13.22 5.30 -5.68
N TYR A 298 12.17 4.49 -5.50
CA TYR A 298 11.70 3.46 -6.43
C TYR A 298 10.44 3.82 -7.21
N THR A 299 9.86 5.02 -7.03
CA THR A 299 8.62 5.39 -7.73
C THR A 299 8.76 5.28 -9.24
N ASP A 300 9.86 5.81 -9.80
CA ASP A 300 10.07 5.91 -11.25
C ASP A 300 11.16 4.97 -11.79
N VAL A 301 11.66 4.03 -10.98
CA VAL A 301 12.72 3.12 -11.46
C VAL A 301 12.17 2.14 -12.48
N VAL A 302 12.96 1.88 -13.54
CA VAL A 302 12.62 0.93 -14.61
C VAL A 302 13.29 -0.40 -14.31
N VAL A 303 12.54 -1.32 -13.71
CA VAL A 303 13.07 -2.58 -13.16
C VAL A 303 12.17 -3.78 -13.43
N ASN A 304 10.88 -3.57 -13.70
CA ASN A 304 9.94 -4.65 -14.01
C ASN A 304 9.96 -4.98 -15.49
N SER A 305 10.08 -3.96 -16.35
CA SER A 305 10.15 -4.08 -17.81
C SER A 305 11.58 -4.20 -18.35
N ALA A 306 12.57 -4.05 -17.47
CA ALA A 306 13.97 -4.21 -17.83
C ALA A 306 14.24 -5.68 -18.20
N ARG A 307 14.86 -5.88 -19.37
CA ARG A 307 15.48 -7.16 -19.71
C ARG A 307 16.81 -7.25 -18.98
N ASP A 308 17.15 -8.44 -18.50
CA ASP A 308 18.52 -8.71 -18.09
C ASP A 308 19.43 -8.38 -19.27
N ARG A 309 20.22 -7.31 -19.10
CA ARG A 309 21.30 -7.01 -20.03
C ARG A 309 22.37 -8.04 -19.73
N ASP A 310 22.30 -9.19 -20.38
CA ASP A 310 23.43 -10.08 -20.68
C ASP A 310 22.91 -11.35 -21.39
N ASP A 311 22.99 -11.33 -22.72
CA ASP A 311 23.29 -12.48 -23.60
C ASP A 311 24.04 -11.97 -24.85
#